data_AF-M0CF11-F1
#
_entry.id   AF-M0CF11-F1
#
_cell.length_a   1.000
_cell.length_b   1.000
_cell.length_c   1.000
_cell.angle_alpha   90.00
_cell.angle_beta   90.00
_cell.angle_gamma   90.00
#
_symmetry.space_group_name_H-M   'P 1'
#
loop_
_entity.id
_entity.type
_entity.pdbx_description
1 polymer ?
#
loop_
_entity_poly.entity_id
_entity_poly.type
_entity_poly.pdbx_seq_one_letter_code
_entity_poly.pdbx_strand_id
1 'polypeptide(L)'
;MGSRVLGVDFSGAADAGRSLWLTEARSTRDGLVVDDCYSAADEWGVDRERAHAGLRERATDFSVVGLDFPFSLPQALLDEHCGGTWLGLVGWLTGDGPDDPDGFASTCRSTARAYTGDGTAQLRRETDLRRAALCPYDSIVQYQTFHGIRNVLAGLADDPDAVVAPMQPGLADTRVVEVYPAATFGWLGLYREGYKGDHRERRATNLEGIEACSVDIGEFRDTYEGSHDALDSLAAAVSAGRVGADPPRHGPREEGHIYV
;
A
#
# COMPACT_ATOMS: atom_id res chain seq x y z
N MET A 1 1.72 -24.21 -11.79
CA MET A 1 0.68 -23.30 -11.28
C MET A 1 1.37 -22.00 -10.91
N GLY A 2 0.78 -20.86 -11.23
CA GLY A 2 1.34 -19.55 -10.95
C GLY A 2 1.33 -19.19 -9.47
N SER A 3 2.22 -18.31 -9.03
CA SER A 3 2.08 -17.67 -7.70
C SER A 3 0.88 -16.74 -7.72
N ARG A 4 0.07 -16.79 -6.66
CA ARG A 4 -1.08 -15.89 -6.49
C ARG A 4 -0.61 -14.55 -5.96
N VAL A 5 -1.20 -13.48 -6.47
CA VAL A 5 -0.84 -12.09 -6.16
C VAL A 5 -2.12 -11.35 -5.79
N LEU A 6 -2.06 -10.53 -4.75
CA LEU A 6 -3.12 -9.63 -4.35
C LEU A 6 -2.63 -8.19 -4.46
N GLY A 7 -3.40 -7.34 -5.13
CA GLY A 7 -3.23 -5.89 -5.11
C GLY A 7 -4.37 -5.23 -4.37
N VAL A 8 -4.06 -4.28 -3.50
CA VAL A 8 -5.05 -3.61 -2.66
C VAL A 8 -4.88 -2.10 -2.76
N ASP A 9 -5.95 -1.43 -3.18
CA ASP A 9 -6.12 0.01 -2.91
C ASP A 9 -6.75 0.14 -1.53
N PHE A 10 -6.07 0.81 -0.60
CA PHE A 10 -6.41 0.79 0.81
C PHE A 10 -7.08 2.09 1.26
N SER A 11 -8.14 1.96 2.05
CA SER A 11 -8.81 3.10 2.67
C SER A 11 -8.77 3.01 4.19
N GLY A 12 -8.39 4.10 4.85
CA GLY A 12 -8.44 4.23 6.31
C GLY A 12 -9.72 4.91 6.83
N ALA A 13 -10.67 5.23 5.95
CA ALA A 13 -11.91 5.93 6.30
C ALA A 13 -12.80 5.07 7.22
N ALA A 14 -13.74 5.70 7.93
CA ALA A 14 -14.67 4.96 8.79
C ALA A 14 -15.54 3.96 7.99
N ASP A 15 -15.86 4.30 6.75
CA ASP A 15 -16.57 3.47 5.77
C ASP A 15 -15.62 2.88 4.71
N ALA A 16 -14.41 2.50 5.12
CA ALA A 16 -13.33 2.04 4.25
C ALA A 16 -13.76 1.00 3.21
N GLY A 17 -14.71 0.11 3.52
CA GLY A 17 -15.16 -0.93 2.59
C GLY A 17 -15.64 -0.37 1.24
N ARG A 18 -16.12 0.89 1.18
CA ARG A 18 -16.55 1.52 -0.08
C ARG A 18 -15.42 1.81 -1.06
N SER A 19 -14.22 2.07 -0.55
CA SER A 19 -13.06 2.49 -1.33
C SER A 19 -11.84 1.58 -1.15
N LEU A 20 -11.96 0.52 -0.34
CA LEU A 20 -10.97 -0.53 -0.29
C LEU A 20 -11.31 -1.54 -1.39
N TRP A 21 -10.42 -1.64 -2.38
CA TRP A 21 -10.58 -2.51 -3.54
C TRP A 21 -9.46 -3.52 -3.64
N LEU A 22 -9.81 -4.71 -4.13
CA LEU A 22 -8.90 -5.83 -4.27
C LEU A 22 -8.88 -6.28 -5.73
N THR A 23 -7.68 -6.57 -6.23
CA THR A 23 -7.46 -7.29 -7.49
C THR A 23 -6.66 -8.56 -7.20
N GLU A 24 -7.26 -9.70 -7.48
CA GLU A 24 -6.61 -11.00 -7.42
C GLU A 24 -6.03 -11.35 -8.78
N ALA A 25 -4.78 -11.79 -8.80
CA ALA A 25 -4.12 -12.22 -10.02
C ALA A 25 -3.23 -13.43 -9.79
N ARG A 26 -2.84 -14.07 -10.88
CA ARG A 26 -1.85 -15.14 -10.91
C ARG A 26 -0.72 -14.81 -11.87
N SER A 27 0.51 -15.03 -11.39
CA SER A 27 1.70 -14.93 -12.24
C SER A 27 1.76 -16.12 -13.18
N THR A 28 1.91 -15.86 -14.47
CA THR A 28 2.12 -16.87 -15.51
C THR A 28 3.53 -16.74 -16.08
N ARG A 29 3.88 -17.59 -17.05
CA ARG A 29 5.17 -17.43 -17.76
C ARG A 29 5.21 -16.16 -18.61
N ASP A 30 4.05 -15.71 -19.06
CA ASP A 30 3.92 -14.67 -20.07
C ASP A 30 3.56 -13.31 -19.45
N GLY A 31 3.18 -13.28 -18.17
CA GLY A 31 2.79 -12.06 -17.45
C GLY A 31 1.80 -12.34 -16.32
N LEU A 32 0.88 -11.42 -16.05
CA LEU A 32 -0.17 -11.58 -15.02
C LEU A 32 -1.54 -11.85 -15.66
N VAL A 33 -2.36 -12.65 -15.01
CA VAL A 33 -3.78 -12.81 -15.37
C VAL A 33 -4.61 -12.48 -14.15
N VAL A 34 -5.53 -11.53 -14.29
CA VAL A 34 -6.50 -11.16 -13.25
C VAL A 34 -7.55 -12.27 -13.16
N ASP A 35 -7.73 -12.78 -11.94
CA ASP A 35 -8.71 -13.81 -11.63
C ASP A 35 -9.98 -13.20 -11.02
N ASP A 36 -9.86 -12.09 -10.25
CA ASP A 36 -10.99 -11.41 -9.62
C ASP A 36 -10.71 -9.91 -9.34
N CYS A 37 -11.76 -9.10 -9.26
CA CYS A 37 -11.70 -7.72 -8.78
C CYS A 37 -13.00 -7.31 -8.09
N TYR A 38 -12.90 -6.90 -6.83
CA TYR A 38 -14.07 -6.60 -6.00
C TYR A 38 -13.78 -5.54 -4.93
N SER A 39 -14.85 -4.92 -4.41
CA SER A 39 -14.78 -4.00 -3.28
C SER A 39 -14.92 -4.76 -1.96
N ALA A 40 -14.26 -4.28 -0.90
CA ALA A 40 -14.48 -4.84 0.43
C ALA A 40 -15.92 -4.64 0.93
N ALA A 41 -16.65 -3.65 0.44
CA ALA A 41 -18.05 -3.45 0.78
C ALA A 41 -18.91 -4.65 0.36
N ASP A 42 -18.65 -5.22 -0.82
CA ASP A 42 -19.38 -6.37 -1.34
C ASP A 42 -19.01 -7.66 -0.60
N GLU A 43 -17.75 -7.78 -0.19
CA GLU A 43 -17.22 -9.01 0.43
C GLU A 43 -17.36 -9.03 1.97
N TRP A 44 -16.99 -7.95 2.66
CA TRP A 44 -16.93 -7.89 4.14
C TRP A 44 -17.82 -6.80 4.76
N GLY A 45 -18.38 -5.92 3.93
CA GLY A 45 -19.20 -4.79 4.35
C GLY A 45 -18.44 -3.46 4.41
N VAL A 46 -19.20 -2.37 4.59
CA VAL A 46 -18.67 -1.00 4.48
C VAL A 46 -17.80 -0.56 5.66
N ASP A 47 -17.96 -1.20 6.82
CA ASP A 47 -17.27 -0.80 8.06
C ASP A 47 -15.77 -1.08 8.00
N ARG A 48 -14.96 -0.11 8.44
CA ARG A 48 -13.50 -0.20 8.43
C ARG A 48 -12.95 -1.43 9.15
N GLU A 49 -13.42 -1.69 10.36
CA GLU A 49 -12.83 -2.75 11.18
C GLU A 49 -13.10 -4.13 10.56
N ARG A 50 -14.31 -4.33 10.00
CA ARG A 50 -14.63 -5.55 9.25
C ARG A 50 -13.85 -5.67 7.96
N ALA A 51 -13.74 -4.60 7.18
CA ALA A 51 -12.98 -4.59 5.93
C ALA A 51 -11.50 -4.89 6.17
N HIS A 52 -10.89 -4.31 7.21
CA HIS A 52 -9.48 -4.53 7.54
C HIS A 52 -9.22 -5.94 8.08
N ALA A 53 -10.13 -6.47 8.91
CA ALA A 53 -10.03 -7.84 9.40
C ALA A 53 -10.14 -8.85 8.26
N GLY A 54 -11.11 -8.67 7.35
CA GLY A 54 -11.27 -9.52 6.17
C GLY A 54 -10.07 -9.45 5.22
N LEU A 55 -9.53 -8.25 4.98
CA LEU A 55 -8.29 -8.09 4.20
C LEU A 55 -7.13 -8.84 4.83
N ARG A 56 -6.94 -8.73 6.15
CA ARG A 56 -5.84 -9.43 6.84
C ARG A 56 -5.96 -10.95 6.69
N GLU A 57 -7.16 -11.51 6.88
CA GLU A 57 -7.40 -12.94 6.70
C GLU A 57 -7.22 -13.38 5.24
N ARG A 58 -7.66 -12.56 4.29
CA ARG A 58 -7.52 -12.84 2.85
C ARG A 58 -6.07 -12.80 2.37
N ALA A 59 -5.25 -11.92 2.95
CA ALA A 59 -3.87 -11.70 2.51
C ALA A 59 -3.01 -12.97 2.53
N THR A 60 -3.21 -13.85 3.51
CA THR A 60 -2.40 -15.07 3.69
C THR A 60 -2.68 -16.16 2.65
N ASP A 61 -3.70 -15.99 1.79
CA ASP A 61 -4.01 -16.91 0.70
C ASP A 61 -3.15 -16.68 -0.56
N PHE A 62 -2.25 -15.69 -0.53
CA PHE A 62 -1.49 -15.19 -1.68
C PHE A 62 0.01 -15.24 -1.41
N SER A 63 0.78 -15.47 -2.47
CA SER A 63 2.24 -15.50 -2.35
C SER A 63 2.83 -14.09 -2.17
N VAL A 64 2.22 -13.08 -2.79
CA VAL A 64 2.63 -11.68 -2.66
C VAL A 64 1.40 -10.79 -2.54
N VAL A 65 1.44 -9.84 -1.60
CA VAL A 65 0.37 -8.87 -1.35
C VAL A 65 0.94 -7.46 -1.44
N GLY A 66 0.47 -6.67 -2.39
CA GLY A 66 0.77 -5.24 -2.52
C GLY A 66 -0.30 -4.39 -1.87
N LEU A 67 0.07 -3.58 -0.87
CA LEU A 67 -0.85 -2.70 -0.15
C LEU A 67 -0.51 -1.23 -0.42
N ASP A 68 -1.50 -0.45 -0.88
CA ASP A 68 -1.34 0.99 -1.14
C ASP A 68 -1.51 1.85 0.13
N PHE A 69 -0.54 1.76 1.03
CA PHE A 69 -0.36 2.75 2.08
C PHE A 69 1.09 2.73 2.59
N PRO A 70 1.58 3.84 3.17
CA PRO A 70 2.91 3.89 3.77
C PRO A 70 3.09 2.87 4.90
N PHE A 71 4.11 2.00 4.82
CA PHE A 71 4.38 1.00 5.85
C PHE A 71 5.14 1.54 7.04
N SER A 72 5.76 2.71 6.91
CA SER A 72 6.63 3.26 7.94
C SER A 72 6.70 4.78 7.92
N LEU A 73 7.52 5.31 8.82
CA LEU A 73 7.89 6.72 8.96
C LEU A 73 9.35 6.95 8.55
N PRO A 74 9.75 8.21 8.30
CA PRO A 74 11.18 8.56 8.24
C PRO A 74 11.91 8.18 9.51
N GLN A 75 13.18 7.79 9.38
CA GLN A 75 13.99 7.26 10.49
C GLN A 75 14.06 8.22 11.69
N ALA A 76 14.14 9.53 11.46
CA ALA A 76 14.16 10.51 12.55
C ALA A 76 12.90 10.47 13.45
N LEU A 77 11.74 10.12 12.89
CA LEU A 77 10.52 9.94 13.67
C LEU A 77 10.51 8.57 14.38
N LEU A 78 11.04 7.54 13.73
CA LEU A 78 11.20 6.22 14.35
C LEU A 78 12.15 6.30 15.56
N ASP A 79 13.26 7.04 15.44
CA ASP A 79 14.23 7.23 16.51
C ASP A 79 13.60 7.94 17.72
N GLU A 80 12.75 8.95 17.49
CA GLU A 80 12.11 9.72 18.54
C GLU A 80 11.00 8.95 19.28
N HIS A 81 10.13 8.24 18.54
CA HIS A 81 8.88 7.68 19.10
C HIS A 81 8.84 6.16 19.16
N CYS A 82 9.73 5.48 18.45
CA CYS A 82 9.60 4.05 18.14
C CYS A 82 10.89 3.25 18.41
N GLY A 83 11.80 3.80 19.22
CA GLY A 83 13.09 3.18 19.54
C GLY A 83 13.97 2.92 18.30
N GLY A 84 13.74 3.65 17.20
CA GLY A 84 14.46 3.54 15.94
C GLY A 84 14.09 2.32 15.09
N THR A 85 13.00 1.62 15.40
CA THR A 85 12.63 0.36 14.73
C THR A 85 11.20 0.38 14.18
N TRP A 86 10.97 -0.37 13.10
CA TRP A 86 9.65 -0.56 12.51
C TRP A 86 8.70 -1.34 13.44
N LEU A 87 9.19 -2.38 14.12
CA LEU A 87 8.37 -3.07 15.14
C LEU A 87 8.02 -2.14 16.31
N GLY A 88 8.87 -1.18 16.64
CA GLY A 88 8.54 -0.12 17.59
C GLY A 88 7.42 0.79 17.09
N LEU A 89 7.33 1.07 15.78
CA LEU A 89 6.21 1.79 15.18
C LEU A 89 4.90 0.99 15.26
N VAL A 90 4.97 -0.31 14.96
CA VAL A 90 3.82 -1.22 15.13
C VAL A 90 3.35 -1.20 16.60
N GLY A 91 4.28 -1.33 17.55
CA GLY A 91 3.97 -1.27 18.97
C GLY A 91 3.39 0.09 19.40
N TRP A 92 3.94 1.19 18.89
CA TRP A 92 3.45 2.53 19.17
C TRP A 92 2.01 2.73 18.69
N LEU A 93 1.66 2.29 17.48
CA LEU A 93 0.31 2.47 16.92
C LEU A 93 -0.74 1.48 17.46
N THR A 94 -0.31 0.38 18.08
CA THR A 94 -1.21 -0.62 18.69
C THR A 94 -1.29 -0.52 20.22
N GLY A 95 -0.33 0.15 20.85
CA GLY A 95 -0.19 0.28 22.29
C GLY A 95 -0.45 1.69 22.80
N ASP A 96 0.58 2.31 23.39
CA ASP A 96 0.53 3.56 24.16
C ASP A 96 0.79 4.83 23.34
N GLY A 97 0.82 4.71 22.01
CA GLY A 97 0.89 5.84 21.12
C GLY A 97 -0.45 6.58 20.94
N PRO A 98 -0.57 7.35 19.85
CA PRO A 98 -1.75 8.14 19.55
C PRO A 98 -3.01 7.28 19.41
N ASP A 99 -4.13 7.79 19.94
CA ASP A 99 -5.43 7.11 19.89
C ASP A 99 -6.07 7.14 18.49
N ASP A 100 -5.71 8.14 17.66
CA ASP A 100 -6.32 8.37 16.36
C ASP A 100 -5.33 8.93 15.31
N PRO A 101 -5.71 8.92 14.01
CA PRO A 101 -4.88 9.43 12.92
C PRO A 101 -4.48 10.90 13.05
N ASP A 102 -5.31 11.74 13.67
CA ASP A 102 -5.04 13.16 13.84
C ASP A 102 -3.97 13.40 14.90
N GLY A 103 -4.05 12.70 16.03
CA GLY A 103 -3.03 12.67 17.08
C GLY A 103 -1.70 12.11 16.57
N PHE A 104 -1.76 11.05 15.76
CA PHE A 104 -0.60 10.48 15.08
C PHE A 104 0.09 11.50 14.18
N ALA A 105 -0.66 12.10 13.28
CA ALA A 105 -0.09 13.03 12.34
C ALA A 105 0.34 14.34 13.01
N SER A 106 -0.37 14.79 14.04
CA SER A 106 0.04 15.94 14.87
C SER A 106 1.39 15.71 15.54
N THR A 107 1.57 14.54 16.16
CA THR A 107 2.84 14.14 16.78
C THR A 107 3.97 14.11 15.75
N CYS A 108 3.76 13.45 14.61
CA CYS A 108 4.74 13.38 13.53
C CYS A 108 5.11 14.78 13.00
N ARG A 109 4.13 15.64 12.74
CA ARG A 109 4.33 17.02 12.27
C ARG A 109 5.09 17.86 13.27
N SER A 110 4.80 17.71 14.56
CA SER A 110 5.50 18.44 15.63
C SER A 110 6.99 18.09 15.65
N THR A 111 7.30 16.79 15.64
CA THR A 111 8.69 16.31 15.61
C THR A 111 9.39 16.68 14.31
N ALA A 112 8.74 16.55 13.15
CA ALA A 112 9.33 16.86 11.86
C ALA A 112 9.88 18.28 11.78
N ARG A 113 9.22 19.27 12.41
CA ARG A 113 9.69 20.67 12.46
C ARG A 113 11.05 20.85 13.13
N ALA A 114 11.45 19.93 14.02
CA ALA A 114 12.77 19.96 14.64
C ALA A 114 13.88 19.46 13.69
N TYR A 115 13.52 18.71 12.65
CA TYR A 115 14.44 18.12 11.67
C TYR A 115 14.49 18.87 10.35
N THR A 116 13.57 19.80 10.12
CA THR A 116 13.51 20.61 8.89
C THR A 116 14.06 22.01 9.16
N GLY A 117 15.11 22.39 8.44
CA GLY A 117 15.76 23.69 8.64
C GLY A 117 14.87 24.91 8.30
N ASP A 118 13.78 24.68 7.56
CA ASP A 118 12.78 25.69 7.19
C ASP A 118 11.49 25.58 8.04
N GLY A 119 11.46 24.68 9.02
CA GLY A 119 10.29 24.43 9.86
C GLY A 119 9.12 23.76 9.14
N THR A 120 9.35 23.17 7.96
CA THR A 120 8.33 22.34 7.29
C THR A 120 7.91 21.17 8.17
N ALA A 121 6.61 20.91 8.22
CA ALA A 121 6.05 19.84 9.03
C ALA A 121 6.01 18.50 8.27
N GLN A 122 6.84 18.31 7.25
CA GLN A 122 6.83 17.12 6.41
C GLN A 122 8.25 16.65 6.15
N LEU A 123 8.60 15.59 6.85
CA LEU A 123 9.77 14.77 6.58
C LEU A 123 9.30 13.52 5.83
N ARG A 124 9.91 13.27 4.67
CA ARG A 124 9.61 12.13 3.80
C ARG A 124 10.70 11.07 3.91
N ARG A 125 10.34 9.80 3.73
CA ARG A 125 11.29 8.70 3.62
C ARG A 125 12.05 8.81 2.31
N GLU A 126 13.20 8.14 2.21
CA GLU A 126 13.96 8.11 0.95
C GLU A 126 13.12 7.52 -0.19
N THR A 127 12.30 6.51 0.09
CA THR A 127 11.43 5.89 -0.92
C THR A 127 10.33 6.85 -1.41
N ASP A 128 9.76 7.65 -0.51
CA ASP A 128 8.74 8.65 -0.87
C ASP A 128 9.31 9.69 -1.82
N LEU A 129 10.53 10.17 -1.54
CA LEU A 129 11.23 11.14 -2.41
C LEU A 129 11.47 10.58 -3.81
N ARG A 130 11.94 9.33 -3.91
CA ARG A 130 12.24 8.67 -5.20
C ARG A 130 11.01 8.36 -6.02
N ARG A 131 9.91 8.01 -5.35
CA ARG A 131 8.64 7.66 -6.01
C ARG A 131 7.70 8.84 -6.11
N ALA A 132 8.13 10.03 -5.68
CA ALA A 132 7.30 11.22 -5.54
C ALA A 132 5.98 10.93 -4.80
N ALA A 133 6.05 10.08 -3.78
CA ALA A 133 4.91 9.73 -2.94
C ALA A 133 4.67 10.79 -1.86
N LEU A 134 3.49 10.72 -1.26
CA LEU A 134 3.07 11.60 -0.18
C LEU A 134 3.85 11.30 1.11
N CYS A 135 3.93 12.29 1.98
CA CYS A 135 4.45 12.10 3.33
C CYS A 135 3.53 11.14 4.11
N PRO A 136 4.04 10.17 4.89
CA PRO A 136 3.21 9.16 5.55
C PRO A 136 2.11 9.68 6.50
N TYR A 137 2.26 10.91 6.95
CA TYR A 137 1.32 11.63 7.83
C TYR A 137 0.82 12.93 7.20
N ASP A 138 0.81 12.99 5.86
CA ASP A 138 0.05 14.00 5.12
C ASP A 138 -1.45 13.79 5.35
N SER A 139 -2.22 14.88 5.35
CA SER A 139 -3.68 14.85 5.51
C SER A 139 -4.41 13.91 4.55
N ILE A 140 -3.85 13.63 3.38
CA ILE A 140 -4.45 12.74 2.37
C ILE A 140 -4.30 11.26 2.76
N VAL A 141 -3.20 10.88 3.44
CA VAL A 141 -2.85 9.47 3.70
C VAL A 141 -2.73 9.10 5.17
N GLN A 142 -2.83 10.05 6.11
CA GLN A 142 -2.62 9.80 7.53
C GLN A 142 -3.55 8.72 8.10
N TYR A 143 -4.79 8.61 7.60
CA TYR A 143 -5.74 7.57 8.02
C TYR A 143 -5.33 6.19 7.50
N GLN A 144 -4.88 6.12 6.24
CA GLN A 144 -4.39 4.90 5.61
C GLN A 144 -3.14 4.39 6.33
N THR A 145 -2.16 5.25 6.59
CA THR A 145 -0.95 4.88 7.33
C THR A 145 -1.29 4.38 8.74
N PHE A 146 -2.08 5.15 9.49
CA PHE A 146 -2.42 4.80 10.88
C PHE A 146 -3.17 3.47 10.97
N HIS A 147 -4.29 3.33 10.24
CA HIS A 147 -5.10 2.12 10.31
C HIS A 147 -4.51 0.94 9.53
N GLY A 148 -3.77 1.19 8.46
CA GLY A 148 -3.08 0.14 7.71
C GLY A 148 -2.02 -0.54 8.56
N ILE A 149 -1.20 0.24 9.28
CA ILE A 149 -0.22 -0.35 10.21
C ILE A 149 -0.94 -1.01 11.38
N ARG A 150 -1.85 -0.30 12.06
CA ARG A 150 -2.51 -0.78 13.29
C ARG A 150 -3.41 -2.00 13.07
N ASN A 151 -4.24 -1.98 12.04
CA ASN A 151 -5.29 -3.00 11.86
C ASN A 151 -4.84 -4.14 10.94
N VAL A 152 -3.91 -3.88 10.01
CA VAL A 152 -3.48 -4.87 9.00
C VAL A 152 -2.05 -5.34 9.25
N LEU A 153 -1.05 -4.47 9.15
CA LEU A 153 0.35 -4.89 9.26
C LEU A 153 0.70 -5.45 10.63
N ALA A 154 0.14 -4.92 11.72
CA ALA A 154 0.39 -5.45 13.05
C ALA A 154 0.05 -6.95 13.15
N GLY A 155 -1.11 -7.34 12.60
CA GLY A 155 -1.51 -8.74 12.59
C GLY A 155 -0.70 -9.59 11.61
N LEU A 156 -0.36 -9.06 10.43
CA LEU A 156 0.48 -9.78 9.45
C LEU A 156 1.93 -9.92 9.91
N ALA A 157 2.44 -9.00 10.74
CA ALA A 157 3.79 -9.07 11.29
C ALA A 157 3.95 -10.18 12.32
N ASP A 158 2.87 -10.51 13.03
CA ASP A 158 2.82 -11.57 14.03
C ASP A 158 2.43 -12.94 13.45
N ASP A 159 2.00 -12.97 12.18
CA ASP A 159 1.59 -14.19 11.49
C ASP A 159 2.83 -14.96 10.98
N PRO A 160 3.01 -16.25 11.35
CA PRO A 160 4.16 -17.03 10.92
C PRO A 160 4.19 -17.31 9.40
N ASP A 161 3.05 -17.20 8.71
CA ASP A 161 2.93 -17.46 7.28
C ASP A 161 3.10 -16.18 6.44
N ALA A 162 3.35 -15.03 7.08
CA ALA A 162 3.57 -13.75 6.41
C ALA A 162 4.90 -13.09 6.79
N VAL A 163 5.44 -12.28 5.86
CA VAL A 163 6.59 -11.41 6.11
C VAL A 163 6.38 -10.03 5.49
N VAL A 164 6.51 -8.97 6.28
CA VAL A 164 6.39 -7.58 5.81
C VAL A 164 7.73 -7.10 5.28
N ALA A 165 7.90 -7.07 3.97
CA ALA A 165 9.17 -6.79 3.31
C ALA A 165 9.34 -5.30 2.93
N PRO A 166 10.56 -4.73 3.05
CA PRO A 166 11.77 -5.33 3.60
C PRO A 166 11.94 -5.24 5.14
N MET A 167 10.95 -4.83 5.94
CA MET A 167 11.17 -4.53 7.36
C MET A 167 11.47 -5.79 8.18
N GLN A 168 10.73 -6.86 7.96
CA GLN A 168 11.00 -8.17 8.55
C GLN A 168 11.95 -8.98 7.65
N PRO A 169 13.04 -9.53 8.21
CA PRO A 169 13.91 -10.45 7.48
C PRO A 169 13.25 -11.83 7.39
N GLY A 170 13.54 -12.57 6.32
CA GLY A 170 13.14 -13.96 6.18
C GLY A 170 12.35 -14.25 4.91
N LEU A 171 11.82 -15.46 4.85
CA LEU A 171 10.91 -15.93 3.82
C LEU A 171 9.69 -16.52 4.54
N ALA A 172 8.52 -16.23 4.02
CA ALA A 172 7.25 -16.79 4.44
C ALA A 172 6.44 -17.14 3.19
N ASP A 173 5.32 -17.84 3.37
CA ASP A 173 4.44 -18.19 2.25
C ASP A 173 3.83 -16.94 1.61
N THR A 174 3.52 -15.93 2.43
CA THR A 174 3.01 -14.62 2.01
C THR A 174 4.05 -13.53 2.20
N ARG A 175 4.40 -12.84 1.12
CA ARG A 175 5.23 -11.63 1.17
C ARG A 175 4.38 -10.38 1.03
N VAL A 176 4.36 -9.53 2.04
CA VAL A 176 3.61 -8.26 2.04
C VAL A 176 4.55 -7.12 1.67
N VAL A 177 4.15 -6.28 0.72
CA VAL A 177 4.96 -5.17 0.20
C VAL A 177 4.16 -3.88 0.09
N GLU A 178 4.83 -2.77 0.35
CA GLU A 178 4.28 -1.44 0.11
C GLU A 178 4.33 -1.12 -1.38
N VAL A 179 3.21 -0.67 -1.93
CA VAL A 179 3.11 -0.22 -3.32
C VAL A 179 2.52 1.18 -3.37
N TYR A 180 2.62 1.84 -4.52
CA TYR A 180 2.03 3.15 -4.73
C TYR A 180 1.55 3.27 -6.18
N PRO A 181 0.25 3.10 -6.48
CA PRO A 181 -0.32 3.04 -7.82
C PRO A 181 0.13 4.17 -8.76
N ALA A 182 0.19 5.41 -8.26
CA ALA A 182 0.69 6.54 -9.03
C ALA A 182 2.16 6.33 -9.47
N ALA A 183 3.01 5.72 -8.63
CA ALA A 183 4.37 5.35 -9.02
C ALA A 183 4.42 4.20 -10.02
N THR A 184 3.52 3.22 -9.91
CA THR A 184 3.39 2.16 -10.91
C THR A 184 3.03 2.73 -12.27
N PHE A 185 2.00 3.59 -12.35
CA PHE A 185 1.64 4.27 -13.60
C PHE A 185 2.78 5.12 -14.15
N GLY A 186 3.43 5.90 -13.30
CA GLY A 186 4.59 6.70 -13.71
C GLY A 186 5.75 5.86 -14.26
N TRP A 187 6.03 4.72 -13.63
CA TRP A 187 7.07 3.78 -14.09
C TRP A 187 6.73 3.15 -15.44
N LEU A 188 5.45 2.88 -15.69
CA LEU A 188 4.92 2.38 -16.96
C LEU A 188 4.79 3.46 -18.06
N GLY A 189 5.07 4.73 -17.76
CA GLY A 189 4.87 5.84 -18.71
C GLY A 189 3.40 6.20 -18.93
N LEU A 190 2.54 5.89 -17.96
CA LEU A 190 1.09 6.09 -18.00
C LEU A 190 0.66 7.34 -17.21
N TYR A 191 -0.64 7.65 -17.18
CA TYR A 191 -1.16 8.76 -16.39
C TYR A 191 -1.01 8.50 -14.91
N ARG A 192 0.09 9.00 -14.34
CA ARG A 192 0.37 9.03 -12.90
C ARG A 192 -0.65 9.87 -12.12
N GLU A 193 -1.13 10.96 -12.70
CA GLU A 193 -2.01 11.92 -12.04
C GLU A 193 -3.25 12.20 -12.89
N GLY A 194 -4.31 12.66 -12.24
CA GLY A 194 -5.51 13.12 -12.90
C GLY A 194 -6.31 12.02 -13.62
N TYR A 195 -6.14 10.75 -13.23
CA TYR A 195 -7.03 9.65 -13.63
C TYR A 195 -8.16 9.40 -12.61
N LYS A 196 -8.04 9.94 -11.39
CA LYS A 196 -9.09 9.90 -10.36
C LYS A 196 -10.24 10.84 -10.69
N GLY A 197 -11.45 10.54 -10.17
CA GLY A 197 -12.66 11.31 -10.47
C GLY A 197 -13.26 10.99 -11.85
N ASP A 198 -13.85 11.98 -12.52
CA ASP A 198 -14.56 11.80 -13.80
C ASP A 198 -13.62 11.85 -15.02
N HIS A 199 -12.67 10.89 -15.05
CA HIS A 199 -11.60 10.80 -16.04
C HIS A 199 -11.48 9.39 -16.65
N ARG A 200 -12.61 8.83 -17.09
CA ARG A 200 -12.71 7.47 -17.65
C ARG A 200 -11.72 7.24 -18.80
N GLU A 201 -11.55 8.21 -19.70
CA GLU A 201 -10.63 8.11 -20.84
C GLU A 201 -9.17 7.91 -20.41
N ARG A 202 -8.71 8.60 -19.36
CA ARG A 202 -7.35 8.42 -18.82
C ARG A 202 -7.17 7.05 -18.18
N ARG A 203 -8.22 6.53 -17.52
CA ARG A 203 -8.22 5.17 -16.98
C ARG A 203 -8.17 4.12 -18.08
N ALA A 204 -8.92 4.31 -19.17
CA ALA A 204 -8.84 3.45 -20.35
C ALA A 204 -7.41 3.43 -20.94
N THR A 205 -6.76 4.59 -21.07
CA THR A 205 -5.34 4.63 -21.52
C THR A 205 -4.39 3.93 -20.54
N ASN A 206 -4.60 4.08 -19.23
CA ASN A 206 -3.81 3.34 -18.23
C ASN A 206 -3.99 1.82 -18.37
N LEU A 207 -5.21 1.35 -18.63
CA LEU A 207 -5.50 -0.06 -18.83
C LEU A 207 -4.85 -0.62 -20.09
N GLU A 208 -4.95 0.09 -21.22
CA GLU A 208 -4.27 -0.29 -22.46
C GLU A 208 -2.75 -0.44 -22.25
N GLY A 209 -2.16 0.48 -21.48
CA GLY A 209 -0.76 0.42 -21.09
C GLY A 209 -0.40 -0.77 -20.20
N ILE A 210 -1.28 -1.11 -19.25
CA ILE A 210 -1.12 -2.27 -18.38
C ILE A 210 -1.19 -3.58 -19.21
N GLU A 211 -2.16 -3.72 -20.11
CA GLU A 211 -2.28 -4.89 -20.97
C GLU A 211 -1.09 -5.04 -21.93
N ALA A 212 -0.58 -3.93 -22.46
CA ALA A 212 0.64 -3.91 -23.26
C ALA A 212 1.87 -4.42 -22.50
N CYS A 213 1.80 -4.47 -21.16
CA CYS A 213 2.82 -5.05 -20.29
C CYS A 213 2.50 -6.50 -19.87
N SER A 214 1.78 -7.24 -20.71
CA SER A 214 1.39 -8.63 -20.51
C SER A 214 0.52 -8.87 -19.28
N VAL A 215 -0.48 -8.01 -19.06
CA VAL A 215 -1.47 -8.21 -18.01
C VAL A 215 -2.83 -8.45 -18.65
N ASP A 216 -3.35 -9.67 -18.51
CA ASP A 216 -4.71 -10.00 -18.93
C ASP A 216 -5.69 -9.58 -17.84
N ILE A 217 -6.45 -8.52 -18.09
CA ILE A 217 -7.44 -7.96 -17.16
C ILE A 217 -8.81 -8.62 -17.29
N GLY A 218 -8.98 -9.58 -18.20
CA GLY A 218 -10.21 -10.34 -18.38
C GLY A 218 -11.46 -9.47 -18.58
N GLU A 219 -12.54 -9.84 -17.90
CA GLU A 219 -13.83 -9.14 -17.97
C GLU A 219 -13.92 -7.87 -17.12
N PHE A 220 -12.89 -7.55 -16.32
CA PHE A 220 -12.91 -6.47 -15.33
C PHE A 220 -12.62 -5.08 -15.91
N ARG A 221 -12.44 -4.96 -17.23
CA ARG A 221 -12.15 -3.67 -17.89
C ARG A 221 -13.12 -2.57 -17.48
N ASP A 222 -14.43 -2.83 -17.58
CA ASP A 222 -15.43 -1.80 -17.27
C ASP A 222 -15.40 -1.39 -15.79
N THR A 223 -15.06 -2.30 -14.89
CA THR A 223 -14.86 -2.03 -13.46
C THR A 223 -13.72 -1.05 -13.26
N TYR A 224 -12.56 -1.31 -13.87
CA TYR A 224 -11.38 -0.43 -13.76
C TYR A 224 -11.57 0.93 -14.46
N GLU A 225 -12.27 0.97 -15.59
CA GLU A 225 -12.64 2.24 -16.22
C GLU A 225 -13.67 3.01 -15.41
N GLY A 226 -14.55 2.31 -14.68
CA GLY A 226 -15.61 2.90 -13.84
C GLY A 226 -15.12 3.42 -12.48
N SER A 227 -14.12 2.75 -11.89
CA SER A 227 -13.65 3.03 -10.53
C SER A 227 -12.14 3.25 -10.51
N HIS A 228 -11.70 4.43 -10.05
CA HIS A 228 -10.28 4.69 -9.87
C HIS A 228 -9.68 3.90 -8.72
N ASP A 229 -10.46 3.58 -7.69
CA ASP A 229 -10.03 2.73 -6.58
C ASP A 229 -9.78 1.29 -7.06
N ALA A 230 -10.67 0.77 -7.93
CA ALA A 230 -10.46 -0.53 -8.56
C ALA A 230 -9.17 -0.53 -9.41
N LEU A 231 -8.96 0.51 -10.22
CA LEU A 231 -7.77 0.64 -11.05
C LEU A 231 -6.47 0.74 -10.22
N ASP A 232 -6.53 1.42 -9.07
CA ASP A 232 -5.42 1.50 -8.12
C ASP A 232 -5.09 0.11 -7.54
N SER A 233 -6.11 -0.70 -7.23
CA SER A 233 -5.90 -2.10 -6.79
C SER A 233 -5.24 -2.97 -7.88
N LEU A 234 -5.53 -2.73 -9.17
CA LEU A 234 -4.85 -3.40 -10.28
C LEU A 234 -3.39 -2.97 -10.38
N ALA A 235 -3.08 -1.67 -10.27
CA ALA A 235 -1.70 -1.20 -10.26
C ALA A 235 -0.89 -1.73 -9.06
N ALA A 236 -1.53 -1.88 -7.90
CA ALA A 236 -0.97 -2.57 -6.76
C ALA A 236 -0.63 -4.04 -7.08
N ALA A 237 -1.54 -4.77 -7.75
CA ALA A 237 -1.31 -6.16 -8.16
C ALA A 237 -0.18 -6.28 -9.20
N VAL A 238 -0.11 -5.35 -10.16
CA VAL A 238 0.98 -5.28 -11.15
C VAL A 238 2.34 -5.12 -10.48
N SER A 239 2.43 -4.23 -9.48
CA SER A 239 3.67 -4.00 -8.73
C SER A 239 4.04 -5.22 -7.90
N ALA A 240 3.08 -5.79 -7.17
CA ALA A 240 3.24 -7.00 -6.36
C ALA A 240 3.68 -8.20 -7.21
N GLY A 241 3.07 -8.40 -8.38
CA GLY A 241 3.38 -9.52 -9.28
C GLY A 241 4.75 -9.43 -9.96
N ARG A 242 5.41 -8.27 -9.88
CA ARG A 242 6.78 -8.06 -10.36
C ARG A 242 7.82 -8.10 -9.26
N VAL A 243 7.42 -8.29 -8.00
CA VAL A 243 8.36 -8.45 -6.89
C VAL A 243 9.10 -9.78 -7.04
N GLY A 244 10.40 -9.68 -7.33
CA GLY A 244 11.30 -10.83 -7.33
C GLY A 244 12.11 -10.96 -6.04
N ALA A 245 12.92 -9.94 -5.74
CA ALA A 245 13.78 -9.88 -4.57
C ALA A 245 13.69 -8.50 -3.91
N ASP A 246 14.33 -8.34 -2.74
CA ASP A 246 14.47 -7.02 -2.12
C ASP A 246 15.16 -6.05 -3.10
N PRO A 247 14.60 -4.86 -3.31
CA PRO A 247 15.21 -3.85 -4.15
C PRO A 247 16.50 -3.33 -3.51
N PRO A 248 17.39 -2.69 -4.30
CA PRO A 248 18.56 -2.02 -3.74
C PRO A 248 18.16 -1.06 -2.62
N ARG A 249 18.83 -1.16 -1.47
CA ARG A 249 18.56 -0.28 -0.33
C ARG A 249 19.10 1.10 -0.62
N HIS A 250 18.20 2.08 -0.58
CA HIS A 250 18.55 3.48 -0.77
C HIS A 250 18.39 4.31 0.52
N GLY A 251 17.65 3.80 1.50
CA GLY A 251 17.52 4.33 2.86
C GLY A 251 17.59 3.22 3.91
N PRO A 252 17.32 3.54 5.19
CA PRO A 252 17.23 2.56 6.27
C PRO A 252 16.18 1.50 5.97
N ARG A 253 16.43 0.26 6.41
CA ARG A 253 15.46 -0.85 6.25
C ARG A 253 14.13 -0.53 6.93
N GLU A 254 14.20 0.16 8.07
CA GLU A 254 13.06 0.52 8.90
C GLU A 254 12.11 1.52 8.22
N GLU A 255 12.60 2.32 7.26
CA GLU A 255 11.73 3.20 6.46
C GLU A 255 10.91 2.42 5.41
N GLY A 256 11.28 1.18 5.11
CA GLY A 256 10.62 0.36 4.10
C GLY A 256 10.95 0.78 2.66
N HIS A 257 10.10 0.36 1.72
CA HIS A 257 10.32 0.60 0.29
C HIS A 257 9.01 0.48 -0.49
N ILE A 258 8.74 1.44 -1.38
CA ILE A 258 7.65 1.40 -2.37
C ILE A 258 8.11 0.63 -3.62
N TYR A 259 7.47 -0.51 -3.86
CA TYR A 259 7.71 -1.39 -5.01
C TYR A 259 6.89 -0.94 -6.23
N VAL A 260 7.48 -1.00 -7.43
CA VAL A 260 6.86 -0.75 -8.75
C VAL A 260 7.36 -1.73 -9.79
#